data_AF-A0A7W0F1Z2-F1
#
_entry.id   AF-A0A7W0F1Z2-F1
#
_cell.length_a   1.000
_cell.length_b   1.000
_cell.length_c   1.000
_cell.angle_alpha   90.00
_cell.angle_beta   90.00
_cell.angle_gamma   90.00
#
_symmetry.space_group_name_H-M   'P 1'
#
loop_
_entity.id
_entity.type
_entity.pdbx_description
1 polymer ?
#
loop_
_entity_poly.entity_id
_entity_poly.type
_entity_poly.pdbx_seq_one_letter_code
_entity_poly.pdbx_strand_id
1 'polypeptide(L)'
;MRVRHILKNIRKNIKDFLRHPIASLGGKRYCSFPPVLSFDLRSDDFKKALLFFLDKLRKGEHFAFSRWGDGEMAILKGDAIDILKKEHGEFKYDPCDESDEFYRTKMTEAFTFKSANYFVGIGCPCCVGPDAFEWMKQSSRQDEAHLAWANLFVNANYEYFQKNFINGVFAERKVVLVCNDKAVPEKLPFISEKIFRVSRNSWKEDYALIDKIGRWIEENKIKGRVFLFCAGPLSNMLVHQLYSKNPENTYIDAGSVLDPFMGLGATRDYLRGGFTARKICTWDAELQKKKIFFCYGPAYGRKNMLKETVKYNAMYFPQAKIKIVANDRAVGRMKIRGVDVEIDKFARERDPRFSSLNALMLSLRMAVAEGDGDFIIFTHEDYRIQDISLLSKALMKIEEGYDMVFQESGDVKAEDRLDFDVLIISFSAASKIFSSLATVKPATGEHIEDYFTGLVKKNIADDKIFSIERRSVPGKSDELGFYRIPPQK
;
A
#
# COMPACT_ATOMS: atom_id res chain seq x y z
N MET A 1 29.31 -38.87 -35.45
CA MET A 1 30.45 -37.95 -35.64
C MET A 1 30.06 -36.45 -35.57
N ARG A 2 28.94 -36.06 -34.92
CA ARG A 2 28.49 -34.65 -34.77
C ARG A 2 28.45 -34.12 -33.32
N VAL A 3 28.79 -34.94 -32.32
CA VAL A 3 28.81 -34.54 -30.89
C VAL A 3 30.21 -34.11 -30.42
N ARG A 4 31.28 -34.52 -31.11
CA ARG A 4 32.66 -34.14 -30.77
C ARG A 4 33.07 -32.73 -31.22
N HIS A 5 32.31 -32.09 -32.12
CA HIS A 5 32.61 -30.75 -32.62
C HIS A 5 32.07 -29.64 -31.69
N ILE A 6 30.92 -29.87 -31.04
CA ILE A 6 30.29 -28.91 -30.12
C ILE A 6 31.08 -28.80 -28.80
N LEU A 7 31.63 -29.91 -28.29
CA LEU A 7 32.44 -29.91 -27.07
C LEU A 7 33.85 -29.29 -27.23
N LYS A 8 34.38 -29.21 -28.47
CA LYS A 8 35.66 -28.53 -28.74
C LYS A 8 35.53 -27.00 -28.75
N ASN A 9 34.39 -26.46 -29.16
CA ASN A 9 34.17 -25.01 -29.19
C ASN A 9 33.87 -24.43 -27.79
N ILE A 10 33.23 -25.20 -26.90
CA ILE A 10 32.97 -24.75 -25.51
C ILE A 10 34.27 -24.71 -24.67
N ARG A 11 35.22 -25.63 -24.89
CA ARG A 11 36.52 -25.61 -24.19
C ARG A 11 37.48 -24.52 -24.67
N LYS A 12 37.30 -23.99 -25.89
CA LYS A 12 38.14 -22.90 -26.42
C LYS A 12 37.75 -21.54 -25.80
N ASN A 13 36.45 -21.29 -25.63
CA ASN A 13 35.95 -20.03 -25.04
C ASN A 13 36.19 -19.90 -23.52
N ILE A 14 36.40 -20.99 -22.78
CA ILE A 14 36.72 -20.94 -21.34
C ILE A 14 38.21 -20.67 -21.08
N LYS A 15 39.10 -21.02 -22.01
CA LYS A 15 40.55 -20.78 -21.87
C LYS A 15 40.96 -19.35 -22.24
N ASP A 16 40.21 -18.69 -23.11
CA ASP A 16 40.45 -17.29 -23.47
C ASP A 16 39.90 -16.30 -22.42
N PHE A 17 38.97 -16.75 -21.56
CA PHE A 17 38.47 -15.96 -20.42
C PHE A 17 39.43 -15.94 -19.21
N LEU A 18 40.41 -16.85 -19.16
CA LEU A 18 41.34 -17.02 -18.02
C LEU A 18 42.77 -16.53 -18.33
N ARG A 19 42.98 -15.72 -19.36
CA ARG A 19 44.30 -15.24 -19.81
C ARG A 19 44.40 -13.73 -20.00
N HIS A 20 43.80 -12.94 -19.11
CA HIS A 20 44.19 -11.53 -19.00
C HIS A 20 45.13 -11.30 -17.80
N PRO A 21 46.34 -10.76 -18.00
CA PRO A 21 47.28 -10.48 -16.92
C PRO A 21 46.78 -9.29 -16.09
N ILE A 22 46.78 -9.46 -14.77
CA ILE A 22 46.62 -8.36 -13.81
C ILE A 22 47.91 -7.54 -13.87
N ALA A 23 47.92 -6.52 -14.72
CA ALA A 23 48.91 -5.46 -14.70
C ALA A 23 48.51 -4.46 -13.62
N SER A 24 49.39 -4.30 -12.64
CA SER A 24 49.38 -3.26 -11.63
C SER A 24 49.38 -1.87 -12.27
N LEU A 25 48.31 -1.10 -12.06
CA LEU A 25 48.30 0.34 -12.26
C LEU A 25 47.85 1.00 -10.95
N GLY A 26 48.73 1.85 -10.46
CA GLY A 26 48.66 2.45 -9.13
C GLY A 26 47.55 3.48 -8.95
N GLY A 27 47.19 3.65 -7.68
CA GLY A 27 47.06 4.98 -7.09
C GLY A 27 45.91 5.84 -7.58
N LYS A 28 44.67 5.41 -7.37
CA LYS A 28 43.60 6.31 -6.90
C LYS A 28 42.80 5.60 -5.81
N ARG A 29 42.78 6.19 -4.61
CA ARG A 29 41.92 5.78 -3.50
C ARG A 29 40.47 5.91 -3.97
N TYR A 30 39.88 4.81 -4.43
CA TYR A 30 38.44 4.69 -4.41
C TYR A 30 38.05 4.59 -2.95
N CYS A 31 37.36 5.62 -2.49
CA CYS A 31 36.66 5.62 -1.22
C CYS A 31 35.96 4.27 -1.07
N SER A 32 36.25 3.62 0.05
CA SER A 32 35.45 2.54 0.61
C SER A 32 34.00 2.77 0.26
N PHE A 33 33.37 1.78 -0.38
CA PHE A 33 31.92 1.71 -0.45
C PHE A 33 31.39 2.08 0.94
N PRO A 34 30.42 3.01 1.05
CA PRO A 34 29.78 3.21 2.34
C PRO A 34 29.27 1.83 2.79
N PRO A 35 29.29 1.55 4.10
CA PRO A 35 28.72 0.31 4.59
C PRO A 35 27.35 0.16 3.93
N VAL A 36 27.12 -0.99 3.29
CA VAL A 36 25.78 -1.42 2.94
C VAL A 36 24.98 -1.11 4.18
N LEU A 37 24.04 -0.15 4.07
CA LEU A 37 23.12 0.17 5.14
C LEU A 37 22.63 -1.18 5.62
N SER A 38 23.06 -1.59 6.81
CA SER A 38 22.41 -2.66 7.54
C SER A 38 21.00 -2.13 7.66
N PHE A 39 20.11 -2.61 6.77
CA PHE A 39 18.74 -2.19 6.74
C PHE A 39 18.19 -2.60 8.09
N ASP A 40 18.12 -1.61 8.95
CA ASP A 40 17.41 -1.68 10.20
C ASP A 40 16.06 -2.32 9.88
N LEU A 41 15.70 -3.37 10.63
CA LEU A 41 14.47 -4.15 10.46
C LEU A 41 13.25 -3.29 10.82
N ARG A 42 13.11 -2.13 10.19
CA ARG A 42 11.91 -1.32 10.31
C ARG A 42 10.81 -2.02 9.56
N SER A 43 9.76 -2.33 10.32
CA SER A 43 8.45 -2.83 9.94
C SER A 43 7.64 -1.77 9.17
N ASP A 44 8.27 -0.77 8.54
CA ASP A 44 7.58 0.38 7.91
C ASP A 44 7.28 0.20 6.41
N ASP A 45 7.90 -0.80 5.78
CA ASP A 45 7.59 -1.24 4.42
C ASP A 45 6.64 -2.46 4.41
N PHE A 46 5.48 -2.26 3.79
CA PHE A 46 4.39 -3.25 3.73
C PHE A 46 4.82 -4.58 3.11
N LYS A 47 5.74 -4.54 2.14
CA LYS A 47 6.27 -5.74 1.50
C LYS A 47 7.32 -6.41 2.37
N LYS A 48 8.22 -5.65 2.97
CA LYS A 48 9.28 -6.19 3.85
C LYS A 48 8.70 -6.92 5.05
N ALA A 49 7.64 -6.43 5.67
CA ALA A 49 6.99 -7.17 6.75
C ALA A 49 6.37 -8.48 6.27
N LEU A 50 5.81 -8.54 5.06
CA LEU A 50 5.35 -9.83 4.51
C LEU A 50 6.54 -10.79 4.34
N LEU A 51 7.66 -10.29 3.82
CA LEU A 51 8.89 -11.09 3.64
C LEU A 51 9.47 -11.57 4.98
N PHE A 52 9.36 -10.77 6.04
CA PHE A 52 9.77 -11.16 7.38
C PHE A 52 9.05 -12.44 7.85
N PHE A 53 7.72 -12.50 7.75
CA PHE A 53 6.99 -13.72 8.15
C PHE A 53 7.26 -14.91 7.21
N LEU A 54 7.45 -14.64 5.91
CA LEU A 54 7.85 -15.69 4.96
C LEU A 54 9.21 -16.31 5.35
N ASP A 55 10.16 -15.48 5.74
CA ASP A 55 11.49 -15.91 6.17
C ASP A 55 11.43 -16.75 7.45
N LYS A 56 10.66 -16.32 8.46
CA LYS A 56 10.42 -17.13 9.68
C LYS A 56 9.83 -18.50 9.33
N LEU A 57 8.81 -18.54 8.47
CA LEU A 57 8.20 -19.79 8.00
C LEU A 57 9.19 -20.69 7.25
N ARG A 58 10.11 -20.14 6.46
CA ARG A 58 11.13 -20.93 5.74
C ARG A 58 12.18 -21.49 6.69
N LYS A 59 12.64 -20.68 7.65
CA LYS A 59 13.60 -21.09 8.68
C LYS A 59 13.02 -22.05 9.72
N GLY A 60 11.70 -22.19 9.78
CA GLY A 60 11.02 -23.00 10.79
C GLY A 60 10.97 -22.32 12.15
N GLU A 61 11.13 -21.00 12.19
CA GLU A 61 10.99 -20.22 13.41
C GLU A 61 9.51 -20.09 13.78
N HIS A 62 9.17 -20.48 15.01
CA HIS A 62 7.80 -20.44 15.51
C HIS A 62 7.40 -19.02 15.91
N PHE A 63 6.17 -18.63 15.56
CA PHE A 63 5.61 -17.34 15.90
C PHE A 63 4.09 -17.38 15.91
N ALA A 64 3.49 -16.37 16.53
CA ALA A 64 2.08 -16.09 16.50
C ALA A 64 1.83 -14.74 15.81
N PHE A 65 0.86 -14.68 14.90
CA PHE A 65 0.45 -13.44 14.25
C PHE A 65 -1.07 -13.32 14.29
N SER A 66 -1.56 -12.34 15.05
CA SER A 66 -2.97 -12.05 15.28
C SER A 66 -3.34 -10.74 14.59
N ARG A 67 -4.38 -10.72 13.73
CA ARG A 67 -4.73 -9.54 12.92
C ARG A 67 -6.04 -8.91 13.42
N TRP A 68 -6.04 -7.59 13.57
CA TRP A 68 -7.13 -6.84 14.19
C TRP A 68 -7.65 -5.81 13.19
N GLY A 69 -8.81 -6.09 12.59
CA GLY A 69 -9.46 -5.22 11.62
C GLY A 69 -10.33 -4.14 12.26
N ASP A 70 -11.11 -3.47 11.42
CA ASP A 70 -12.13 -2.51 11.83
C ASP A 70 -13.23 -3.15 12.70
N GLY A 71 -13.65 -4.37 12.35
CA GLY A 71 -14.63 -5.13 13.10
C GLY A 71 -14.16 -5.53 14.50
N GLU A 72 -12.94 -6.08 14.63
CA GLU A 72 -12.38 -6.41 15.95
C GLU A 72 -12.10 -5.15 16.78
N MET A 73 -11.68 -4.05 16.14
CA MET A 73 -11.50 -2.75 16.81
C MET A 73 -12.82 -2.24 17.42
N ALA A 74 -13.95 -2.35 16.70
CA ALA A 74 -15.26 -1.95 17.21
C ALA A 74 -15.61 -2.72 18.49
N ILE A 75 -15.41 -4.04 18.50
CA ILE A 75 -15.63 -4.88 19.69
C ILE A 75 -14.74 -4.41 20.85
N LEU A 76 -13.45 -4.19 20.61
CA LEU A 76 -12.53 -3.75 21.67
C LEU A 76 -12.94 -2.39 22.27
N LYS A 77 -13.43 -1.45 21.44
CA LYS A 77 -13.95 -0.16 21.90
C LYS A 77 -15.27 -0.24 22.66
N GLY A 78 -16.00 -1.35 22.51
CA GLY A 78 -17.34 -1.51 23.06
C GLY A 78 -18.43 -0.93 22.15
N ASP A 79 -18.13 -0.78 20.86
CA ASP A 79 -19.08 -0.31 19.85
C ASP A 79 -19.91 -1.50 19.34
N ALA A 80 -21.24 -1.40 19.42
CA ALA A 80 -22.14 -2.42 18.91
C ALA A 80 -21.91 -2.66 17.40
N ILE A 81 -21.87 -3.93 16.99
CA ILE A 81 -21.69 -4.33 15.58
C ILE A 81 -22.51 -5.59 15.28
N ASP A 82 -23.26 -5.58 14.17
CA ASP A 82 -23.93 -6.77 13.65
C ASP A 82 -23.64 -6.90 12.15
N ILE A 83 -22.72 -7.81 11.83
CA ILE A 83 -22.40 -8.18 10.45
C ILE A 83 -22.69 -9.65 10.20
N LEU A 84 -23.65 -10.21 10.95
CA LEU A 84 -24.05 -11.60 10.78
C LEU A 84 -24.63 -11.86 9.39
N LYS A 85 -25.22 -10.86 8.72
CA LYS A 85 -25.80 -11.01 7.36
C LYS A 85 -24.78 -10.85 6.24
N LYS A 86 -23.53 -10.51 6.55
CA LYS A 86 -22.47 -10.28 5.57
C LYS A 86 -21.90 -11.61 5.09
N GLU A 87 -21.88 -11.84 3.78
CA GLU A 87 -21.29 -13.02 3.12
C GLU A 87 -21.80 -14.34 3.75
N HIS A 88 -20.91 -15.17 4.32
CA HIS A 88 -21.25 -16.45 4.95
C HIS A 88 -21.64 -16.34 6.43
N GLY A 89 -21.72 -15.12 6.94
CA GLY A 89 -22.01 -14.77 8.33
C GLY A 89 -20.75 -14.67 9.18
N GLU A 90 -20.45 -13.45 9.63
CA GLU A 90 -19.27 -13.15 10.44
C GLU A 90 -19.63 -13.18 11.93
N PHE A 91 -19.88 -12.03 12.58
CA PHE A 91 -20.14 -11.95 14.01
C PHE A 91 -21.08 -10.80 14.38
N LYS A 92 -21.61 -10.85 15.60
CA LYS A 92 -22.31 -9.76 16.29
C LYS A 92 -21.65 -9.52 17.64
N TYR A 93 -21.60 -8.25 18.05
CA TYR A 93 -21.30 -7.82 19.40
C TYR A 93 -22.34 -6.79 19.87
N ASP A 94 -22.84 -6.98 21.06
CA ASP A 94 -23.84 -6.17 21.74
C ASP A 94 -23.31 -5.77 23.13
N PRO A 95 -22.95 -4.50 23.37
CA PRO A 95 -22.38 -4.07 24.66
C PRO A 95 -23.37 -4.21 25.83
N CYS A 96 -24.66 -4.47 25.55
CA CYS A 96 -25.67 -4.73 26.56
C CYS A 96 -25.85 -6.23 26.88
N ASP A 97 -25.18 -7.13 26.17
CA ASP A 97 -25.16 -8.58 26.45
C ASP A 97 -23.94 -8.92 27.31
N GLU A 98 -24.16 -9.31 28.58
CA GLU A 98 -23.07 -9.67 29.50
C GLU A 98 -22.20 -10.83 28.98
N SER A 99 -22.77 -11.74 28.17
CA SER A 99 -22.00 -12.83 27.56
C SER A 99 -21.00 -12.31 26.53
N ASP A 100 -21.31 -11.21 25.83
CA ASP A 100 -20.43 -10.58 24.86
C ASP A 100 -19.23 -9.89 25.53
N GLU A 101 -19.45 -9.28 26.71
CA GLU A 101 -18.37 -8.66 27.49
C GLU A 101 -17.32 -9.66 27.97
N PHE A 102 -17.73 -10.89 28.29
CA PHE A 102 -16.79 -11.97 28.58
C PHE A 102 -15.82 -12.20 27.40
N TYR A 103 -16.34 -12.34 26.19
CA TYR A 103 -15.51 -12.59 25.00
C TYR A 103 -14.69 -11.36 24.62
N ARG A 104 -15.23 -10.15 24.77
CA ARG A 104 -14.48 -8.90 24.60
C ARG A 104 -13.30 -8.81 25.58
N THR A 105 -13.47 -9.26 26.82
CA THR A 105 -12.37 -9.37 27.79
C THR A 105 -11.29 -10.34 27.28
N LYS A 106 -11.67 -11.50 26.74
CA LYS A 106 -10.73 -12.46 26.14
C LYS A 106 -10.03 -11.94 24.89
N MET A 107 -10.71 -11.13 24.08
CA MET A 107 -10.08 -10.39 22.99
C MET A 107 -9.09 -9.35 23.52
N THR A 108 -9.42 -8.60 24.56
CA THR A 108 -8.53 -7.61 25.17
C THR A 108 -7.26 -8.27 25.74
N GLU A 109 -7.41 -9.42 26.40
CA GLU A 109 -6.27 -10.25 26.84
C GLU A 109 -5.38 -10.64 25.63
N ALA A 110 -5.98 -11.12 24.54
CA ALA A 110 -5.24 -11.49 23.32
C ALA A 110 -4.57 -10.30 22.62
N PHE A 111 -5.19 -9.12 22.63
CA PHE A 111 -4.68 -7.92 21.99
C PHE A 111 -3.48 -7.33 22.74
N THR A 112 -3.48 -7.44 24.07
CA THR A 112 -2.45 -6.89 24.96
C THR A 112 -1.36 -7.88 25.36
N PHE A 113 -1.50 -9.15 24.98
CA PHE A 113 -0.51 -10.19 25.26
C PHE A 113 0.84 -9.89 24.61
N LYS A 114 1.93 -9.94 25.38
CA LYS A 114 3.30 -9.72 24.91
C LYS A 114 4.11 -11.01 24.98
N SER A 115 4.84 -11.30 23.90
CA SER A 115 5.85 -12.35 23.86
C SER A 115 6.81 -12.09 22.69
N ALA A 116 8.05 -12.58 22.78
CA ALA A 116 9.11 -12.29 21.82
C ALA A 116 8.75 -12.65 20.35
N ASN A 117 7.96 -13.71 20.13
CA ASN A 117 7.48 -14.12 18.81
C ASN A 117 5.95 -14.00 18.66
N TYR A 118 5.30 -13.11 19.41
CA TYR A 118 3.89 -12.79 19.26
C TYR A 118 3.74 -11.41 18.60
N PHE A 119 3.13 -11.37 17.43
CA PHE A 119 2.99 -10.18 16.60
C PHE A 119 1.51 -9.80 16.46
N VAL A 120 1.24 -8.51 16.54
CA VAL A 120 -0.11 -7.95 16.44
C VAL A 120 -0.21 -7.10 15.17
N GLY A 121 -1.07 -7.53 14.26
CA GLY A 121 -1.44 -6.77 13.08
C GLY A 121 -2.55 -5.77 13.40
N ILE A 122 -2.31 -4.46 13.29
CA ILE A 122 -3.35 -3.43 13.53
C ILE A 122 -3.76 -2.71 12.24
N GLY A 123 -4.93 -2.07 12.27
CA GLY A 123 -5.43 -1.26 11.14
C GLY A 123 -4.47 -0.11 10.84
N CYS A 124 -4.21 0.17 9.56
CA CYS A 124 -3.25 1.19 9.14
C CYS A 124 -3.88 2.60 9.09
N PRO A 125 -3.14 3.72 9.25
CA PRO A 125 -3.69 5.07 9.15
C PRO A 125 -4.51 5.32 7.88
N CYS A 126 -4.00 4.93 6.70
CA CYS A 126 -4.74 5.11 5.44
C CYS A 126 -5.94 4.15 5.30
N CYS A 127 -6.11 3.20 6.21
CA CYS A 127 -7.19 2.21 6.23
C CYS A 127 -8.31 2.61 7.18
N VAL A 128 -7.96 2.98 8.42
CA VAL A 128 -8.90 3.23 9.52
C VAL A 128 -8.91 4.70 9.99
N GLY A 129 -8.06 5.54 9.43
CA GLY A 129 -7.83 6.91 9.88
C GLY A 129 -6.75 7.00 10.96
N PRO A 130 -6.11 8.18 11.13
CA PRO A 130 -5.01 8.36 12.06
C PRO A 130 -5.41 8.17 13.52
N ASP A 131 -6.61 8.60 13.93
CA ASP A 131 -7.03 8.50 15.34
C ASP A 131 -7.33 7.07 15.77
N ALA A 132 -8.03 6.31 14.90
CA ALA A 132 -8.29 4.90 15.13
C ALA A 132 -6.99 4.09 15.16
N PHE A 133 -6.07 4.42 14.25
CA PHE A 133 -4.73 3.85 14.20
C PHE A 133 -3.97 4.06 15.52
N GLU A 134 -3.85 5.30 15.98
CA GLU A 134 -3.14 5.63 17.22
C GLU A 134 -3.79 4.96 18.43
N TRP A 135 -5.13 4.94 18.48
CA TRP A 135 -5.85 4.20 19.52
C TRP A 135 -5.48 2.72 19.52
N MET A 136 -5.45 2.05 18.36
CA MET A 136 -5.06 0.63 18.29
C MET A 136 -3.60 0.42 18.70
N LYS A 137 -2.70 1.28 18.23
CA LYS A 137 -1.27 1.22 18.57
C LYS A 137 -1.08 1.28 20.09
N GLN A 138 -1.65 2.29 20.73
CA GLN A 138 -1.57 2.49 22.19
C GLN A 138 -2.29 1.38 22.97
N SER A 139 -3.50 1.02 22.55
CA SER A 139 -4.32 0.02 23.25
C SER A 139 -3.75 -1.40 23.17
N SER A 140 -3.00 -1.72 22.12
CA SER A 140 -2.32 -3.02 21.97
C SER A 140 -1.21 -3.21 23.01
N ARG A 141 -0.69 -2.12 23.56
CA ARG A 141 0.48 -2.05 24.44
C ARG A 141 1.76 -2.63 23.84
N GLN A 142 1.78 -3.05 22.58
CA GLN A 142 2.92 -3.67 21.93
C GLN A 142 4.05 -2.66 21.70
N ASP A 143 5.28 -3.16 21.68
CA ASP A 143 6.43 -2.39 21.21
C ASP A 143 6.45 -2.40 19.67
N GLU A 144 7.07 -1.42 19.03
CA GLU A 144 6.98 -1.25 17.57
C GLU A 144 7.51 -2.46 16.77
N ALA A 145 8.48 -3.20 17.33
CA ALA A 145 9.03 -4.42 16.76
C ALA A 145 8.03 -5.58 16.67
N HIS A 146 6.94 -5.54 17.46
CA HIS A 146 5.89 -6.55 17.51
C HIS A 146 4.60 -6.12 16.81
N LEU A 147 4.58 -4.92 16.24
CA LEU A 147 3.49 -4.42 15.43
C LEU A 147 3.70 -4.73 13.95
N ALA A 148 2.60 -5.10 13.29
CA ALA A 148 2.51 -5.27 11.85
C ALA A 148 1.13 -4.80 11.35
N TRP A 149 0.82 -5.01 10.08
CA TRP A 149 -0.46 -4.59 9.51
C TRP A 149 -1.53 -5.66 9.63
N ALA A 150 -2.74 -5.31 10.03
CA ALA A 150 -3.91 -6.18 9.93
C ALA A 150 -4.18 -6.63 8.48
N ASN A 151 -3.81 -5.78 7.51
CA ASN A 151 -3.96 -6.03 6.08
C ASN A 151 -2.76 -6.73 5.44
N LEU A 152 -1.81 -7.28 6.21
CA LEU A 152 -0.54 -7.78 5.70
C LEU A 152 -0.65 -8.77 4.53
N PHE A 153 -1.66 -9.65 4.56
CA PHE A 153 -1.86 -10.70 3.57
C PHE A 153 -2.81 -10.32 2.43
N VAL A 154 -3.36 -9.09 2.42
CA VAL A 154 -4.37 -8.65 1.45
C VAL A 154 -3.86 -7.52 0.56
N ASN A 155 -4.73 -6.95 -0.28
CA ASN A 155 -4.41 -5.81 -1.15
C ASN A 155 -3.18 -6.10 -2.04
N ALA A 156 -2.24 -5.15 -2.18
CA ALA A 156 -1.06 -5.30 -3.03
C ALA A 156 -0.16 -6.49 -2.65
N ASN A 157 -0.27 -7.00 -1.42
CA ASN A 157 0.48 -8.16 -0.98
C ASN A 157 -0.16 -9.49 -1.38
N TYR A 158 -1.44 -9.50 -1.76
CA TYR A 158 -2.21 -10.75 -1.93
C TYR A 158 -1.65 -11.66 -3.01
N GLU A 159 -1.30 -11.14 -4.19
CA GLU A 159 -0.73 -11.97 -5.27
C GLU A 159 0.57 -12.67 -4.83
N TYR A 160 1.43 -11.93 -4.14
CA TYR A 160 2.68 -12.50 -3.63
C TYR A 160 2.44 -13.48 -2.48
N PHE A 161 1.50 -13.17 -1.59
CA PHE A 161 1.09 -14.08 -0.52
C PHE A 161 0.55 -15.39 -1.10
N GLN A 162 -0.34 -15.32 -2.09
CA GLN A 162 -0.84 -16.48 -2.80
C GLN A 162 0.29 -17.32 -3.40
N LYS A 163 1.22 -16.68 -4.13
CA LYS A 163 2.31 -17.39 -4.79
C LYS A 163 3.29 -18.04 -3.81
N ASN A 164 3.68 -17.36 -2.74
CA ASN A 164 4.81 -17.77 -1.89
C ASN A 164 4.39 -18.42 -0.57
N PHE A 165 3.21 -18.09 -0.05
CA PHE A 165 2.69 -18.69 1.16
C PHE A 165 1.76 -19.84 0.82
N ILE A 166 0.62 -19.55 0.17
CA ILE A 166 -0.42 -20.53 -0.15
C ILE A 166 0.12 -21.63 -1.07
N ASN A 167 0.66 -21.27 -2.23
CA ASN A 167 1.21 -22.22 -3.21
C ASN A 167 2.68 -22.60 -2.93
N GLY A 168 3.28 -22.04 -1.87
CA GLY A 168 4.68 -22.22 -1.53
C GLY A 168 4.84 -22.86 -0.16
N VAL A 169 5.23 -22.07 0.84
CA VAL A 169 5.65 -22.60 2.14
C VAL A 169 4.56 -23.40 2.86
N PHE A 170 3.27 -23.14 2.63
CA PHE A 170 2.19 -23.95 3.23
C PHE A 170 2.08 -25.33 2.59
N ALA A 171 2.44 -25.49 1.32
CA ALA A 171 2.49 -26.81 0.66
C ALA A 171 3.65 -27.68 1.17
N GLU A 172 4.69 -27.07 1.73
CA GLU A 172 5.88 -27.73 2.28
C GLU A 172 5.76 -28.03 3.79
N ARG A 173 4.71 -27.55 4.44
CA ARG A 173 4.52 -27.62 5.90
C ARG A 173 3.29 -28.45 6.25
N LYS A 174 3.31 -29.01 7.46
CA LYS A 174 2.11 -29.62 8.05
C LYS A 174 1.19 -28.51 8.56
N VAL A 175 0.05 -28.35 7.88
CA VAL A 175 -0.92 -27.31 8.18
C VAL A 175 -2.10 -27.86 8.98
N VAL A 176 -2.49 -27.16 10.04
CA VAL A 176 -3.75 -27.36 10.75
C VAL A 176 -4.65 -26.18 10.43
N LEU A 177 -5.86 -26.45 9.97
CA LEU A 177 -6.79 -25.42 9.49
C LEU A 177 -8.00 -25.30 10.42
N VAL A 178 -8.37 -24.07 10.76
CA VAL A 178 -9.67 -23.74 11.34
C VAL A 178 -10.43 -22.88 10.34
N CYS A 179 -11.59 -23.34 9.87
CA CYS A 179 -12.36 -22.66 8.84
C CYS A 179 -13.86 -22.85 9.02
N ASN A 180 -14.64 -22.01 8.33
CA ASN A 180 -16.10 -22.09 8.34
C ASN A 180 -16.60 -23.49 7.92
N ASP A 181 -17.72 -23.93 8.48
CA ASP A 181 -18.36 -25.22 8.21
C ASP A 181 -18.75 -25.43 6.73
N LYS A 182 -19.03 -24.35 5.99
CA LYS A 182 -19.33 -24.38 4.55
C LYS A 182 -18.10 -24.46 3.65
N ALA A 183 -16.89 -24.33 4.21
CA ALA A 183 -15.66 -24.31 3.42
C ALA A 183 -15.37 -25.70 2.81
N VAL A 184 -14.74 -25.74 1.63
CA VAL A 184 -14.31 -26.95 0.91
C VAL A 184 -12.78 -27.00 0.87
N PRO A 185 -12.11 -27.33 1.99
CA PRO A 185 -10.65 -27.26 2.14
C PRO A 185 -9.90 -28.26 1.25
N GLU A 186 -10.58 -29.26 0.69
CA GLU A 186 -10.00 -30.22 -0.27
C GLU A 186 -9.53 -29.53 -1.57
N LYS A 187 -10.02 -28.32 -1.83
CA LYS A 187 -9.62 -27.48 -2.98
C LYS A 187 -8.41 -26.59 -2.69
N LEU A 188 -7.89 -26.58 -1.46
CA LEU A 188 -6.67 -25.85 -1.14
C LEU A 188 -5.47 -26.43 -1.91
N PRO A 189 -4.50 -25.60 -2.31
CA PRO A 189 -3.30 -26.05 -3.01
C PRO A 189 -2.24 -26.66 -2.07
N PHE A 190 -2.64 -26.96 -0.82
CA PHE A 190 -1.84 -27.65 0.19
C PHE A 190 -2.74 -28.57 1.00
N ILE A 191 -2.15 -29.60 1.61
CA ILE A 191 -2.88 -30.59 2.41
C ILE A 191 -2.95 -30.13 3.86
N SER A 192 -4.16 -30.11 4.42
CA SER A 192 -4.35 -29.90 5.86
C SER A 192 -4.26 -31.24 6.61
N GLU A 193 -3.32 -31.35 7.56
CA GLU A 193 -3.15 -32.53 8.45
C GLU A 193 -4.38 -32.68 9.37
N LYS A 194 -5.00 -31.57 9.77
CA LYS A 194 -6.21 -31.54 10.59
C LYS A 194 -7.06 -30.33 10.24
N ILE A 195 -8.38 -30.52 10.22
CA ILE A 195 -9.35 -29.45 10.00
C ILE A 195 -10.29 -29.39 11.21
N PHE A 196 -10.45 -28.19 11.77
CA PHE A 196 -11.49 -27.86 12.72
C PHE A 196 -12.48 -26.90 12.06
N ARG A 197 -13.77 -27.15 12.27
CA ARG A 197 -14.86 -26.36 11.69
C ARG A 197 -15.43 -25.40 12.72
N VAL A 198 -15.81 -24.22 12.26
CA VAL A 198 -16.51 -23.21 13.06
C VAL A 198 -17.79 -22.78 12.35
N SER A 199 -18.77 -22.39 13.15
CA SER A 199 -20.07 -21.92 12.72
C SER A 199 -20.06 -20.40 12.47
N ARG A 200 -21.24 -19.82 12.22
CA ARG A 200 -21.44 -18.36 12.19
C ARG A 200 -21.42 -17.82 13.62
N ASN A 201 -20.91 -16.62 13.83
CA ASN A 201 -20.71 -16.05 15.17
C ASN A 201 -19.79 -16.91 16.06
N SER A 202 -18.81 -17.58 15.44
CA SER A 202 -17.94 -18.59 16.05
C SER A 202 -17.26 -18.17 17.35
N TRP A 203 -16.98 -16.88 17.52
CA TRP A 203 -16.30 -16.38 18.71
C TRP A 203 -17.10 -16.61 20.01
N LYS A 204 -18.44 -16.72 19.92
CA LYS A 204 -19.30 -17.19 21.02
C LYS A 204 -19.55 -18.69 20.93
N GLU A 205 -20.06 -19.13 19.78
CA GLU A 205 -20.62 -20.48 19.61
C GLU A 205 -19.55 -21.59 19.65
N ASP A 206 -18.32 -21.26 19.24
CA ASP A 206 -17.22 -22.21 19.10
C ASP A 206 -16.03 -21.87 20.02
N TYR A 207 -16.22 -21.03 21.06
CA TYR A 207 -15.12 -20.64 21.96
C TYR A 207 -14.42 -21.84 22.61
N ALA A 208 -15.18 -22.89 22.96
CA ALA A 208 -14.65 -24.13 23.53
C ALA A 208 -13.69 -24.89 22.58
N LEU A 209 -13.63 -24.51 21.30
CA LEU A 209 -12.67 -25.06 20.34
C LEU A 209 -11.22 -24.79 20.74
N ILE A 210 -10.95 -23.70 21.48
CA ILE A 210 -9.61 -23.40 21.99
C ILE A 210 -9.10 -24.54 22.86
N ASP A 211 -9.88 -24.98 23.85
CA ASP A 211 -9.49 -26.08 24.74
C ASP A 211 -9.46 -27.43 24.03
N LYS A 212 -10.35 -27.64 23.05
CA LYS A 212 -10.34 -28.85 22.21
C LYS A 212 -9.06 -28.96 21.38
N ILE A 213 -8.63 -27.87 20.74
CA ILE A 213 -7.38 -27.84 19.96
C ILE A 213 -6.18 -27.97 20.91
N GLY A 214 -6.18 -27.27 22.04
CA GLY A 214 -5.12 -27.36 23.05
C GLY A 214 -4.89 -28.79 23.54
N ARG A 215 -5.96 -29.48 23.97
CA ARG A 215 -5.89 -30.90 24.37
C ARG A 215 -5.38 -31.79 23.24
N TRP A 216 -5.87 -31.58 22.02
CA TRP A 216 -5.39 -32.35 20.87
C TRP A 216 -3.89 -32.14 20.62
N ILE A 217 -3.37 -30.91 20.76
CA ILE A 217 -1.93 -30.61 20.67
C ILE A 217 -1.14 -31.39 21.73
N GLU A 218 -1.60 -31.35 22.98
CA GLU A 218 -0.93 -32.00 24.11
C GLU A 218 -0.93 -33.53 23.97
N GLU A 219 -2.10 -34.14 23.75
CA GLU A 219 -2.28 -35.58 23.62
C GLU A 219 -1.45 -36.17 22.46
N ASN A 220 -1.32 -35.43 21.36
CA ASN A 220 -0.63 -35.87 20.15
C ASN A 220 0.80 -35.31 20.06
N LYS A 221 1.27 -34.57 21.07
CA LYS A 221 2.60 -33.94 21.13
C LYS A 221 2.92 -33.14 19.87
N ILE A 222 1.97 -32.32 19.42
CA ILE A 222 2.06 -31.58 18.16
C ILE A 222 3.07 -30.43 18.29
N LYS A 223 4.12 -30.48 17.48
CA LYS A 223 5.18 -29.45 17.41
C LYS A 223 5.54 -29.13 15.95
N GLY A 224 5.99 -27.91 15.67
CA GLY A 224 6.43 -27.47 14.35
C GLY A 224 5.34 -27.44 13.27
N ARG A 225 4.06 -27.37 13.66
CA ARG A 225 2.92 -27.22 12.73
C ARG A 225 2.61 -25.75 12.49
N VAL A 226 1.98 -25.48 11.35
CA VAL A 226 1.42 -24.16 11.02
C VAL A 226 -0.10 -24.23 11.20
N PHE A 227 -0.63 -23.46 12.15
CA PHE A 227 -2.05 -23.30 12.38
C PHE A 227 -2.55 -22.07 11.61
N LEU A 228 -3.51 -22.27 10.72
CA LEU A 228 -4.18 -21.20 9.97
C LEU A 228 -5.61 -21.04 10.47
N PHE A 229 -5.95 -19.84 10.92
CA PHE A 229 -7.27 -19.52 11.48
C PHE A 229 -8.07 -18.61 10.55
N CYS A 230 -9.24 -19.06 10.13
CA CYS A 230 -10.20 -18.33 9.30
C CYS A 230 -11.55 -18.23 10.04
N ALA A 231 -11.54 -17.62 11.23
CA ALA A 231 -12.65 -17.70 12.20
C ALA A 231 -13.03 -16.34 12.84
N GLY A 232 -12.79 -15.22 12.13
CA GLY A 232 -13.08 -13.87 12.64
C GLY A 232 -12.43 -13.61 14.02
N PRO A 233 -13.12 -12.97 14.98
CA PRO A 233 -12.59 -12.68 16.31
C PRO A 233 -12.11 -13.91 17.10
N LEU A 234 -12.65 -15.10 16.82
CA LEU A 234 -12.17 -16.34 17.43
C LEU A 234 -10.70 -16.61 17.06
N SER A 235 -10.28 -16.21 15.86
CA SER A 235 -8.89 -16.36 15.40
C SER A 235 -7.93 -15.65 16.36
N ASN A 236 -8.26 -14.44 16.82
CA ASN A 236 -7.40 -13.69 17.73
C ASN A 236 -7.20 -14.41 19.06
N MET A 237 -8.30 -14.97 19.61
CA MET A 237 -8.26 -15.73 20.86
C MET A 237 -7.54 -17.07 20.71
N LEU A 238 -7.75 -17.78 19.58
CA LEU A 238 -7.02 -19.00 19.23
C LEU A 238 -5.51 -18.77 19.12
N VAL A 239 -5.10 -17.71 18.40
CA VAL A 239 -3.68 -17.35 18.24
C VAL A 239 -3.04 -17.12 19.61
N HIS A 240 -3.65 -16.30 20.47
CA HIS A 240 -3.12 -16.03 21.81
C HIS A 240 -3.08 -17.28 22.69
N GLN A 241 -4.22 -17.92 22.93
CA GLN A 241 -4.34 -18.93 23.97
C GLN A 241 -3.65 -20.25 23.61
N LEU A 242 -3.55 -20.59 22.32
CA LEU A 242 -2.80 -21.78 21.90
C LEU A 242 -1.29 -21.51 21.90
N TYR A 243 -0.85 -20.33 21.45
CA TYR A 243 0.56 -19.97 21.46
C TYR A 243 1.13 -19.87 22.87
N SER A 244 0.39 -19.28 23.83
CA SER A 244 0.85 -19.14 25.21
C SER A 244 1.12 -20.47 25.89
N LYS A 245 0.39 -21.52 25.53
CA LYS A 245 0.57 -22.89 26.04
C LYS A 245 1.54 -23.72 25.20
N ASN A 246 1.56 -23.52 23.88
CA ASN A 246 2.26 -24.38 22.93
C ASN A 246 3.07 -23.55 21.91
N PRO A 247 4.14 -22.85 22.33
CA PRO A 247 4.88 -21.90 21.49
C PRO A 247 5.78 -22.58 20.43
N GLU A 248 5.92 -23.91 20.46
CA GLU A 248 6.67 -24.70 19.47
C GLU A 248 5.89 -24.91 18.15
N ASN A 249 4.79 -24.19 17.93
CA ASN A 249 4.03 -24.17 16.69
C ASN A 249 3.86 -22.74 16.19
N THR A 250 3.55 -22.59 14.91
CA THR A 250 3.25 -21.30 14.30
C THR A 250 1.75 -21.08 14.21
N TYR A 251 1.26 -19.90 14.58
CA TYR A 251 -0.16 -19.56 14.67
C TYR A 251 -0.45 -18.30 13.85
N ILE A 252 -1.30 -18.41 12.83
CA ILE A 252 -1.55 -17.30 11.91
C ILE A 252 -3.06 -17.12 11.77
N ASP A 253 -3.53 -15.93 12.15
CA ASP A 253 -4.81 -15.44 11.67
C ASP A 253 -4.71 -15.19 10.16
N ALA A 254 -5.32 -16.07 9.36
CA ALA A 254 -5.36 -15.97 7.91
C ALA A 254 -6.58 -15.19 7.43
N GLY A 255 -7.67 -15.15 8.20
CA GLY A 255 -8.93 -14.53 7.81
C GLY A 255 -9.45 -15.06 6.47
N SER A 256 -9.96 -14.17 5.61
CA SER A 256 -10.63 -14.54 4.37
C SER A 256 -9.71 -14.74 3.15
N VAL A 257 -8.38 -14.72 3.33
CA VAL A 257 -7.43 -14.86 2.21
C VAL A 257 -7.52 -16.20 1.49
N LEU A 258 -8.06 -17.22 2.18
CA LEU A 258 -8.24 -18.58 1.68
C LEU A 258 -9.64 -18.83 1.09
N ASP A 259 -10.58 -17.90 1.24
CA ASP A 259 -11.99 -18.09 0.83
C ASP A 259 -12.17 -18.54 -0.63
N PRO A 260 -11.45 -17.97 -1.62
CA PRO A 260 -11.56 -18.43 -3.01
C PRO A 260 -11.15 -19.88 -3.20
N PHE A 261 -10.15 -20.34 -2.45
CA PHE A 261 -9.63 -21.71 -2.53
C PHE A 261 -10.56 -22.70 -1.83
N MET A 262 -11.30 -22.25 -0.83
CA MET A 262 -12.23 -23.11 -0.08
C MET A 262 -13.67 -23.05 -0.62
N GLY A 263 -13.89 -22.54 -1.83
CA GLY A 263 -15.22 -22.50 -2.43
C GLY A 263 -16.22 -21.54 -1.77
N LEU A 264 -15.74 -20.62 -0.92
CA LEU A 264 -16.55 -19.56 -0.30
C LEU A 264 -16.67 -18.34 -1.23
N GLY A 265 -15.89 -18.29 -2.30
CA GLY A 265 -15.91 -17.20 -3.28
C GLY A 265 -15.07 -15.99 -2.87
N ALA A 266 -15.15 -14.92 -3.67
CA ALA A 266 -14.45 -13.68 -3.39
C ALA A 266 -15.27 -12.84 -2.40
N THR A 267 -15.04 -13.01 -1.09
CA THR A 267 -15.80 -12.37 0.01
C THR A 267 -15.32 -10.96 0.39
N ARG A 268 -14.30 -10.45 -0.32
CA ARG A 268 -13.67 -9.15 -0.08
C ARG A 268 -13.41 -8.42 -1.40
N ASP A 269 -13.39 -7.10 -1.35
CA ASP A 269 -13.24 -6.25 -2.55
C ASP A 269 -11.93 -6.53 -3.30
N TYR A 270 -10.80 -6.67 -2.59
CA TYR A 270 -9.51 -6.98 -3.22
C TYR A 270 -9.52 -8.33 -3.97
N LEU A 271 -10.28 -9.32 -3.50
CA LEU A 271 -10.45 -10.62 -4.18
C LEU A 271 -11.25 -10.51 -5.48
N ARG A 272 -12.07 -9.46 -5.60
CA ARG A 272 -12.89 -9.18 -6.78
C ARG A 272 -12.15 -8.28 -7.80
N GLY A 273 -10.85 -8.04 -7.59
CA GLY A 273 -10.10 -7.04 -8.37
C GLY A 273 -10.58 -5.61 -8.11
N GLY A 274 -11.19 -5.39 -6.94
CA GLY A 274 -11.78 -4.13 -6.55
C GLY A 274 -10.75 -3.04 -6.25
N PHE A 275 -11.26 -1.96 -5.67
CA PHE A 275 -10.55 -0.71 -5.47
C PHE A 275 -9.27 -0.87 -4.66
N THR A 276 -9.29 -1.69 -3.60
CA THR A 276 -8.13 -1.86 -2.71
C THR A 276 -7.12 -2.90 -3.16
N ALA A 277 -7.34 -3.62 -4.27
CA ALA A 277 -6.50 -4.73 -4.70
C ALA A 277 -5.02 -4.36 -4.90
N ARG A 278 -4.75 -3.08 -5.19
CA ARG A 278 -3.38 -2.55 -5.39
C ARG A 278 -2.92 -1.64 -4.26
N LYS A 279 -3.69 -1.54 -3.16
CA LYS A 279 -3.34 -0.68 -2.04
C LYS A 279 -2.08 -1.17 -1.34
N ILE A 280 -1.11 -0.28 -1.20
CA ILE A 280 0.07 -0.45 -0.35
C ILE A 280 -0.22 0.28 0.96
N CYS A 281 -0.22 -0.44 2.08
CA CYS A 281 -0.45 0.17 3.39
C CYS A 281 0.80 0.90 3.89
N THR A 282 0.62 1.99 4.63
CA THR A 282 1.70 2.79 5.25
C THR A 282 1.42 2.98 6.73
N TRP A 283 2.44 3.33 7.52
CA TRP A 283 2.31 3.73 8.94
C TRP A 283 2.29 5.25 9.15
N ASP A 284 2.33 6.01 8.06
CA ASP A 284 2.46 7.47 8.10
C ASP A 284 1.14 8.14 8.49
N ALA A 285 0.90 8.23 9.80
CA ALA A 285 -0.32 8.80 10.38
C ALA A 285 -0.36 10.32 10.25
N GLU A 286 0.78 11.00 10.38
CA GLU A 286 0.88 12.45 10.25
C GLU A 286 0.47 12.89 8.85
N LEU A 287 0.91 12.17 7.82
CA LEU A 287 0.49 12.42 6.45
C LEU A 287 -1.04 12.30 6.26
N GLN A 288 -1.71 11.40 6.98
CA GLN A 288 -3.17 11.26 6.89
C GLN A 288 -3.94 12.39 7.60
N LYS A 289 -3.29 13.17 8.45
CA LYS A 289 -3.89 14.36 9.10
C LYS A 289 -3.83 15.61 8.22
N LYS A 290 -3.06 15.57 7.13
CA LYS A 290 -2.79 16.72 6.26
C LYS A 290 -3.99 17.02 5.37
N LYS A 291 -4.27 18.31 5.19
CA LYS A 291 -5.24 18.85 4.25
C LYS A 291 -4.62 18.90 2.86
N ILE A 292 -4.84 17.82 2.13
CA ILE A 292 -4.29 17.59 0.80
C ILE A 292 -5.34 17.92 -0.27
N PHE A 293 -4.91 18.62 -1.31
CA PHE A 293 -5.67 18.84 -2.52
C PHE A 293 -5.07 18.05 -3.68
N PHE A 294 -5.86 17.19 -4.30
CA PHE A 294 -5.48 16.62 -5.59
C PHE A 294 -6.01 17.46 -6.73
N CYS A 295 -5.12 17.90 -7.61
CA CYS A 295 -5.46 18.54 -8.87
C CYS A 295 -5.13 17.61 -10.04
N TYR A 296 -6.04 17.48 -11.01
CA TYR A 296 -5.84 16.60 -12.16
C TYR A 296 -5.72 17.37 -13.47
N GLY A 297 -4.70 17.02 -14.23
CA GLY A 297 -4.42 17.52 -15.58
C GLY A 297 -5.29 16.88 -16.66
N PRO A 298 -5.33 17.45 -17.87
CA PRO A 298 -6.50 17.44 -18.72
C PRO A 298 -6.78 16.08 -19.36
N ALA A 299 -8.00 15.57 -19.18
CA ALA A 299 -8.41 14.27 -19.65
C ALA A 299 -9.29 14.29 -20.92
N TYR A 300 -8.85 14.98 -21.98
CA TYR A 300 -9.61 15.06 -23.22
C TYR A 300 -9.80 13.69 -23.87
N GLY A 301 -11.06 13.25 -24.01
CA GLY A 301 -11.37 11.91 -24.50
C GLY A 301 -10.92 10.78 -23.57
N ARG A 302 -10.48 11.12 -22.35
CA ARG A 302 -9.85 10.21 -21.38
C ARG A 302 -10.62 10.13 -20.06
N LYS A 303 -11.91 10.48 -20.08
CA LYS A 303 -12.80 10.46 -18.89
C LYS A 303 -12.68 9.19 -18.04
N ASN A 304 -12.70 8.00 -18.66
CA ASN A 304 -12.65 6.75 -17.91
C ASN A 304 -11.29 6.53 -17.26
N MET A 305 -10.21 6.91 -17.94
CA MET A 305 -8.86 6.83 -17.39
C MET A 305 -8.70 7.77 -16.19
N LEU A 306 -9.10 9.05 -16.34
CA LEU A 306 -9.14 10.00 -15.23
C LEU A 306 -9.96 9.47 -14.06
N LYS A 307 -11.15 8.92 -14.32
CA LYS A 307 -12.01 8.34 -13.29
C LYS A 307 -11.30 7.25 -12.49
N GLU A 308 -10.61 6.34 -13.18
CA GLU A 308 -9.88 5.25 -12.52
C GLU A 308 -8.62 5.76 -11.80
N THR A 309 -7.95 6.76 -12.34
CA THR A 309 -6.79 7.40 -11.70
C THR A 309 -7.17 8.15 -10.43
N VAL A 310 -8.23 8.97 -10.48
CA VAL A 310 -8.76 9.70 -9.32
C VAL A 310 -9.16 8.72 -8.22
N LYS A 311 -9.90 7.67 -8.58
CA LYS A 311 -10.21 6.56 -7.67
C LYS A 311 -8.93 6.03 -7.02
N TYR A 312 -7.99 5.58 -7.84
CA TYR A 312 -6.79 4.92 -7.38
C TYR A 312 -5.97 5.80 -6.42
N ASN A 313 -5.79 7.08 -6.74
CA ASN A 313 -5.02 8.00 -5.90
C ASN A 313 -5.77 8.38 -4.60
N ALA A 314 -7.09 8.58 -4.67
CA ALA A 314 -7.94 8.85 -3.50
C ALA A 314 -7.92 7.72 -2.46
N MET A 315 -7.60 6.49 -2.88
CA MET A 315 -7.45 5.34 -1.98
C MET A 315 -6.42 5.55 -0.87
N TYR A 316 -5.36 6.31 -1.15
CA TYR A 316 -4.27 6.57 -0.21
C TYR A 316 -4.56 7.78 0.69
N PHE A 317 -5.46 8.66 0.26
CA PHE A 317 -5.86 9.87 0.99
C PHE A 317 -7.38 10.06 0.90
N PRO A 318 -8.17 9.26 1.62
CA PRO A 318 -9.63 9.34 1.57
C PRO A 318 -10.17 10.72 1.98
N GLN A 319 -9.40 11.47 2.77
CA GLN A 319 -9.70 12.83 3.23
C GLN A 319 -9.32 13.93 2.23
N ALA A 320 -8.56 13.61 1.18
CA ALA A 320 -8.11 14.62 0.24
C ALA A 320 -9.26 15.19 -0.59
N LYS A 321 -9.29 16.51 -0.75
CA LYS A 321 -10.24 17.19 -1.64
C LYS A 321 -9.73 17.11 -3.07
N ILE A 322 -10.61 16.77 -4.01
CA ILE A 322 -10.23 16.63 -5.41
C ILE A 322 -10.80 17.77 -6.24
N LYS A 323 -9.92 18.52 -6.90
CA LYS A 323 -10.25 19.67 -7.75
C LYS A 323 -9.89 19.36 -9.20
N ILE A 324 -10.86 19.49 -10.09
CA ILE A 324 -10.66 19.21 -11.52
C ILE A 324 -11.33 20.31 -12.34
N VAL A 325 -10.55 20.98 -13.18
CA VAL A 325 -11.10 21.82 -14.24
C VAL A 325 -11.07 21.05 -15.54
N ALA A 326 -12.26 20.78 -16.06
CA ALA A 326 -12.43 19.98 -17.26
C ALA A 326 -12.52 20.84 -18.52
N ASN A 327 -11.62 20.59 -19.47
CA ASN A 327 -11.75 21.06 -20.86
C ASN A 327 -12.55 20.08 -21.76
N ASP A 328 -13.09 19.02 -21.17
CA ASP A 328 -13.95 18.01 -21.81
C ASP A 328 -15.33 17.97 -21.14
N ARG A 329 -16.40 18.18 -21.93
CA ARG A 329 -17.80 18.15 -21.47
C ARG A 329 -18.17 16.82 -20.79
N ALA A 330 -17.56 15.71 -21.20
CA ALA A 330 -17.82 14.39 -20.62
C ALA A 330 -17.28 14.27 -19.18
N VAL A 331 -16.15 14.92 -18.89
CA VAL A 331 -15.53 14.98 -17.56
C VAL A 331 -16.33 15.88 -16.62
N GLY A 332 -16.87 17.00 -17.12
CA GLY A 332 -17.74 17.92 -16.35
C GLY A 332 -19.07 17.32 -15.84
N ARG A 333 -19.33 16.03 -16.07
CA ARG A 333 -20.46 15.25 -15.53
C ARG A 333 -20.01 13.97 -14.83
N MET A 334 -18.71 13.83 -14.58
CA MET A 334 -18.14 12.66 -13.94
C MET A 334 -18.57 12.62 -12.47
N LYS A 335 -19.02 11.45 -12.02
CA LYS A 335 -19.22 11.14 -10.61
C LYS A 335 -18.36 9.94 -10.25
N ILE A 336 -17.72 10.01 -9.09
CA ILE A 336 -16.88 8.95 -8.56
C ILE A 336 -17.48 8.54 -7.23
N ARG A 337 -17.87 7.27 -7.12
CA ARG A 337 -18.50 6.76 -5.89
C ARG A 337 -17.45 6.75 -4.77
N GLY A 338 -17.80 7.33 -3.62
CA GLY A 338 -16.96 7.32 -2.42
C GLY A 338 -15.77 8.28 -2.46
N VAL A 339 -15.74 9.21 -3.41
CA VAL A 339 -14.68 10.21 -3.53
C VAL A 339 -15.34 11.57 -3.72
N ASP A 340 -14.99 12.55 -2.89
CA ASP A 340 -15.47 13.92 -3.02
C ASP A 340 -14.67 14.64 -4.11
N VAL A 341 -15.33 14.96 -5.23
CA VAL A 341 -14.71 15.53 -6.42
C VAL A 341 -15.49 16.76 -6.84
N GLU A 342 -14.82 17.92 -6.80
CA GLU A 342 -15.32 19.16 -7.37
C GLU A 342 -14.81 19.31 -8.79
N ILE A 343 -15.75 19.49 -9.73
CA ILE A 343 -15.43 19.63 -11.15
C ILE A 343 -16.00 20.93 -11.68
N ASP A 344 -15.14 21.82 -12.16
CA ASP A 344 -15.53 23.01 -12.91
C ASP A 344 -15.31 22.82 -14.42
N LYS A 345 -16.01 23.62 -15.22
CA LYS A 345 -15.97 23.54 -16.70
C LYS A 345 -15.20 24.72 -17.26
N PHE A 346 -14.20 24.42 -18.07
CA PHE A 346 -13.48 25.43 -18.82
C PHE A 346 -13.84 25.35 -20.31
N ALA A 347 -14.14 26.50 -20.91
CA ALA A 347 -14.41 26.61 -22.34
C ALA A 347 -13.13 26.29 -23.12
N ARG A 348 -13.25 25.39 -24.10
CA ARG A 348 -12.10 24.93 -24.88
C ARG A 348 -11.52 26.06 -25.74
N GLU A 349 -10.21 26.24 -25.64
CA GLU A 349 -9.44 27.10 -26.55
C GLU A 349 -9.23 26.40 -27.90
N ARG A 350 -9.00 27.17 -28.96
CA ARG A 350 -8.70 26.61 -30.30
C ARG A 350 -7.48 25.68 -30.26
N ASP A 351 -6.48 26.02 -29.46
CA ASP A 351 -5.29 25.21 -29.26
C ASP A 351 -5.47 24.29 -28.02
N PRO A 352 -5.44 22.96 -28.19
CA PRO A 352 -5.56 22.00 -27.09
C PRO A 352 -4.49 22.18 -26.00
N ARG A 353 -3.32 22.73 -26.34
CA ARG A 353 -2.21 22.95 -25.41
C ARG A 353 -2.56 24.02 -24.39
N PHE A 354 -3.10 25.16 -24.84
CA PHE A 354 -3.60 26.22 -23.96
C PHE A 354 -4.82 25.78 -23.15
N SER A 355 -5.72 24.98 -23.75
CA SER A 355 -6.83 24.38 -23.01
C SER A 355 -6.35 23.49 -21.87
N SER A 356 -5.22 22.81 -22.09
CA SER A 356 -4.62 21.87 -21.16
C SER A 356 -3.94 22.62 -20.01
N LEU A 357 -3.14 23.63 -20.32
CA LEU A 357 -2.46 24.45 -19.33
C LEU A 357 -3.47 25.24 -18.48
N ASN A 358 -4.46 25.88 -19.10
CA ASN A 358 -5.48 26.62 -18.38
C ASN A 358 -6.30 25.71 -17.46
N ALA A 359 -6.59 24.47 -17.86
CA ALA A 359 -7.23 23.48 -16.98
C ALA A 359 -6.37 23.15 -15.75
N LEU A 360 -5.06 22.94 -15.92
CA LEU A 360 -4.13 22.76 -14.80
C LEU A 360 -4.15 23.98 -13.87
N MET A 361 -3.94 25.18 -14.40
CA MET A 361 -3.83 26.40 -13.61
C MET A 361 -5.11 26.76 -12.88
N LEU A 362 -6.27 26.56 -13.52
CA LEU A 362 -7.56 26.78 -12.90
C LEU A 362 -7.86 25.70 -11.84
N SER A 363 -7.41 24.45 -12.01
CA SER A 363 -7.54 23.42 -10.96
C SER A 363 -6.73 23.79 -9.72
N LEU A 364 -5.49 24.25 -9.90
CA LEU A 364 -4.66 24.78 -8.82
C LEU A 364 -5.31 26.00 -8.16
N ARG A 365 -5.87 26.91 -8.96
CA ARG A 365 -6.61 28.08 -8.47
C ARG A 365 -7.84 27.68 -7.64
N MET A 366 -8.60 26.69 -8.08
CA MET A 366 -9.73 26.14 -7.30
C MET A 366 -9.26 25.57 -5.96
N ALA A 367 -8.11 24.88 -5.93
CA ALA A 367 -7.56 24.37 -4.68
C ALA A 367 -7.15 25.49 -3.72
N VAL A 368 -6.45 26.53 -4.19
CA VAL A 368 -6.02 27.64 -3.31
C VAL A 368 -7.19 28.56 -2.88
N ALA A 369 -8.28 28.60 -3.64
CA ALA A 369 -9.48 29.37 -3.30
C ALA A 369 -10.19 28.85 -2.03
N GLU A 370 -9.83 27.66 -1.56
CA GLU A 370 -10.31 27.11 -0.28
C GLU A 370 -9.76 27.86 0.94
N GLY A 371 -8.71 28.66 0.77
CA GLY A 371 -8.16 29.55 1.79
C GLY A 371 -7.06 28.94 2.67
N ASP A 372 -7.08 27.62 2.88
CA ASP A 372 -6.09 26.90 3.70
C ASP A 372 -5.83 25.47 3.22
N GLY A 373 -4.62 24.97 3.49
CA GLY A 373 -4.17 23.63 3.12
C GLY A 373 -2.73 23.39 3.50
N ASP A 374 -2.29 22.14 3.41
CA ASP A 374 -0.88 21.77 3.58
C ASP A 374 -0.21 21.63 2.22
N PHE A 375 -0.79 20.80 1.34
CA PHE A 375 -0.18 20.39 0.09
C PHE A 375 -1.18 20.39 -1.05
N ILE A 376 -0.68 20.73 -2.24
CA ILE A 376 -1.37 20.48 -3.50
C ILE A 376 -0.54 19.48 -4.29
N ILE A 377 -1.18 18.37 -4.64
CA ILE A 377 -0.61 17.31 -5.44
C ILE A 377 -1.27 17.38 -6.82
N PHE A 378 -0.50 17.78 -7.82
CA PHE A 378 -0.93 17.74 -9.20
C PHE A 378 -0.41 16.49 -9.89
N THR A 379 -1.31 15.82 -10.62
CA THR A 379 -1.03 14.58 -11.35
C THR A 379 -1.71 14.58 -12.71
N HIS A 380 -1.09 13.92 -13.68
CA HIS A 380 -1.72 13.64 -14.96
C HIS A 380 -2.90 12.66 -14.83
N GLU A 381 -3.79 12.68 -15.81
CA GLU A 381 -5.01 11.86 -15.82
C GLU A 381 -4.76 10.36 -15.95
N ASP A 382 -3.58 9.97 -16.40
CA ASP A 382 -3.12 8.58 -16.58
C ASP A 382 -2.09 8.14 -15.54
N TYR A 383 -1.70 9.03 -14.62
CA TYR A 383 -0.70 8.73 -13.61
C TYR A 383 -1.32 8.27 -12.28
N ARG A 384 -1.03 7.02 -11.92
CA ARG A 384 -1.43 6.38 -10.66
C ARG A 384 -0.24 6.34 -9.70
N ILE A 385 -0.43 6.71 -8.43
CA ILE A 385 0.63 6.68 -7.42
C ILE A 385 1.06 5.23 -7.13
N GLN A 386 2.14 4.76 -7.77
CA GLN A 386 2.61 3.38 -7.60
C GLN A 386 3.48 3.21 -6.35
N ASP A 387 4.19 4.26 -5.96
CA ASP A 387 5.08 4.27 -4.79
C ASP A 387 4.64 5.34 -3.78
N ILE A 388 3.86 4.90 -2.79
CA ILE A 388 3.40 5.75 -1.70
C ILE A 388 4.55 6.15 -0.75
N SER A 389 5.62 5.34 -0.66
CA SER A 389 6.79 5.70 0.16
C SER A 389 7.54 6.86 -0.48
N LEU A 390 7.70 6.85 -1.80
CA LEU A 390 8.28 7.98 -2.53
C LEU A 390 7.43 9.25 -2.40
N LEU A 391 6.10 9.13 -2.50
CA LEU A 391 5.20 10.26 -2.27
C LEU A 391 5.33 10.82 -0.85
N SER A 392 5.37 9.95 0.17
CA SER A 392 5.59 10.37 1.56
C SER A 392 6.92 11.11 1.71
N LYS A 393 8.02 10.58 1.17
CA LYS A 393 9.34 11.27 1.16
C LYS A 393 9.30 12.63 0.46
N ALA A 394 8.58 12.74 -0.65
CA ALA A 394 8.42 14.00 -1.37
C ALA A 394 7.64 15.02 -0.52
N LEU A 395 6.58 14.59 0.17
CA LEU A 395 5.83 15.46 1.08
C LEU A 395 6.68 15.90 2.29
N MET A 396 7.51 15.01 2.83
CA MET A 396 8.48 15.37 3.88
C MET A 396 9.43 16.48 3.44
N LYS A 397 9.83 16.54 2.16
CA LYS A 397 10.64 17.66 1.67
C LYS A 397 9.90 18.99 1.73
N ILE A 398 8.59 19.03 1.45
CA ILE A 398 7.83 20.26 1.68
C ILE A 398 7.87 20.66 3.16
N GLU A 399 7.76 19.68 4.07
CA GLU A 399 7.83 19.93 5.53
C GLU A 399 9.22 20.37 6.02
N GLU A 400 10.29 19.92 5.35
CA GLU A 400 11.67 20.41 5.57
C GLU A 400 11.86 21.87 5.11
N GLY A 401 10.83 22.50 4.52
CA GLY A 401 10.81 23.90 4.16
C GLY A 401 11.08 24.19 2.68
N TYR A 402 10.97 23.17 1.82
CA TYR A 402 10.89 23.36 0.37
C TYR A 402 9.46 23.79 -0.02
N ASP A 403 9.35 24.64 -1.01
CA ASP A 403 8.05 25.11 -1.51
C ASP A 403 7.49 24.19 -2.60
N MET A 404 8.35 23.46 -3.29
CA MET A 404 7.96 22.61 -4.40
C MET A 404 8.84 21.37 -4.49
N VAL A 405 8.21 20.23 -4.76
CA VAL A 405 8.86 18.99 -5.13
C VAL A 405 8.34 18.54 -6.47
N PHE A 406 9.24 18.24 -7.39
CA PHE A 406 8.86 17.73 -8.70
C PHE A 406 9.91 16.75 -9.21
N GLN A 407 9.57 16.08 -10.30
CA GLN A 407 10.47 15.20 -10.98
C GLN A 407 11.24 15.95 -12.09
N GLU A 408 12.58 15.97 -11.99
CA GLU A 408 13.48 16.59 -12.97
C GLU A 408 14.05 15.55 -13.93
N SER A 409 14.28 15.95 -15.17
CA SER A 409 14.89 15.11 -16.21
C SER A 409 16.40 14.91 -15.97
N GLY A 410 16.88 13.68 -15.75
CA GLY A 410 18.30 13.31 -15.60
C GLY A 410 18.72 12.05 -16.39
N ASP A 411 19.96 11.57 -16.18
CA ASP A 411 20.55 10.39 -16.85
C ASP A 411 20.67 9.19 -15.87
N VAL A 412 19.55 8.49 -15.64
CA VAL A 412 19.48 7.35 -14.72
C VAL A 412 19.33 6.02 -15.47
N LYS A 413 19.95 4.92 -14.96
CA LYS A 413 19.82 3.57 -15.55
C LYS A 413 18.36 3.08 -15.52
N ALA A 414 17.99 2.25 -16.50
CA ALA A 414 16.59 1.81 -16.66
C ALA A 414 16.05 0.97 -15.48
N GLU A 415 16.95 0.34 -14.72
CA GLU A 415 16.64 -0.46 -13.54
C GLU A 415 16.43 0.37 -12.26
N ASP A 416 16.85 1.64 -12.26
CA ASP A 416 16.75 2.58 -11.14
C ASP A 416 15.61 3.60 -11.33
N ARG A 417 14.65 3.30 -12.22
CA ARG A 417 13.50 4.18 -12.52
C ARG A 417 12.57 4.34 -11.32
N LEU A 418 12.26 5.57 -10.96
CA LEU A 418 11.12 5.93 -10.14
C LEU A 418 10.07 6.62 -11.03
N ASP A 419 8.94 5.95 -11.28
CA ASP A 419 7.79 6.58 -11.96
C ASP A 419 7.17 7.57 -10.98
N PHE A 420 7.40 8.88 -11.18
CA PHE A 420 6.92 9.95 -10.32
C PHE A 420 6.46 11.18 -11.12
N ASP A 421 5.42 11.01 -11.95
CA ASP A 421 4.83 12.11 -12.74
C ASP A 421 3.86 12.96 -11.90
N VAL A 422 4.38 13.49 -10.79
CA VAL A 422 3.63 14.29 -9.81
C VAL A 422 4.37 15.60 -9.54
N LEU A 423 3.63 16.70 -9.57
CA LEU A 423 4.04 17.97 -9.01
C LEU A 423 3.46 18.09 -7.61
N ILE A 424 4.28 18.38 -6.62
CA ILE A 424 3.85 18.68 -5.26
C ILE A 424 4.29 20.09 -4.94
N ILE A 425 3.37 20.88 -4.43
CA ILE A 425 3.65 22.26 -4.04
C ILE A 425 3.02 22.54 -2.68
N SER A 426 3.74 23.28 -1.84
CA SER A 426 3.18 23.77 -0.59
C SER A 426 1.96 24.64 -0.89
N PHE A 427 0.92 24.54 -0.06
CA PHE A 427 -0.28 25.35 -0.28
C PHE A 427 0.04 26.85 -0.25
N SER A 428 0.98 27.27 0.60
CA SER A 428 1.41 28.67 0.73
C SER A 428 2.09 29.18 -0.54
N ALA A 429 2.99 28.41 -1.15
CA ALA A 429 3.62 28.77 -2.42
C ALA A 429 2.60 28.78 -3.56
N ALA A 430 1.75 27.76 -3.63
CA ALA A 430 0.67 27.70 -4.61
C ALA A 430 -0.26 28.91 -4.51
N SER A 431 -0.63 29.32 -3.29
CA SER A 431 -1.49 30.47 -3.06
C SER A 431 -0.85 31.78 -3.56
N LYS A 432 0.46 31.97 -3.33
CA LYS A 432 1.19 33.14 -3.87
C LYS A 432 1.18 33.18 -5.40
N ILE A 433 1.32 32.02 -6.05
CA ILE A 433 1.45 31.93 -7.50
C ILE A 433 0.08 32.01 -8.19
N PHE A 434 -0.90 31.24 -7.72
CA PHE A 434 -2.12 30.95 -8.50
C PHE A 434 -3.35 31.76 -8.09
N SER A 435 -3.35 32.43 -6.94
CA SER A 435 -4.55 33.15 -6.44
C SER A 435 -5.00 34.30 -7.34
N SER A 436 -4.07 35.04 -7.93
CA SER A 436 -4.35 36.21 -8.78
C SER A 436 -4.34 35.89 -10.27
N LEU A 437 -4.17 34.62 -10.63
CA LEU A 437 -3.72 34.28 -11.96
C LEU A 437 -4.88 34.23 -12.96
N ALA A 438 -4.71 34.97 -14.06
CA ALA A 438 -5.61 34.95 -15.21
C ALA A 438 -5.29 33.76 -16.13
N THR A 439 -6.25 33.39 -16.97
CA THR A 439 -6.02 32.37 -18.01
C THR A 439 -4.99 32.86 -19.01
N VAL A 440 -4.12 31.95 -19.45
CA VAL A 440 -3.13 32.22 -20.49
C VAL A 440 -3.86 32.32 -21.83
N LYS A 441 -3.65 33.44 -22.51
CA LYS A 441 -4.11 33.65 -23.89
C LYS A 441 -3.00 33.25 -24.86
N PRO A 442 -3.33 32.79 -26.08
CA PRO A 442 -2.33 32.46 -27.08
C PRO A 442 -1.55 33.70 -27.50
N ALA A 443 -0.29 33.80 -27.08
CA ALA A 443 0.71 34.68 -27.68
C ALA A 443 1.45 33.89 -28.77
N THR A 444 1.80 34.52 -29.90
CA THR A 444 2.47 33.83 -31.00
C THR A 444 3.91 33.48 -30.62
N GLY A 445 4.20 32.18 -30.44
CA GLY A 445 5.56 31.62 -30.57
C GLY A 445 6.22 31.08 -29.29
N GLU A 446 5.65 31.25 -28.10
CA GLU A 446 6.23 30.70 -26.87
C GLU A 446 5.83 29.23 -26.63
N HIS A 447 6.77 28.43 -26.14
CA HIS A 447 6.45 27.11 -25.58
C HIS A 447 5.71 27.33 -24.26
N ILE A 448 4.59 26.66 -24.12
CA ILE A 448 3.65 26.88 -23.03
C ILE A 448 4.16 26.25 -21.72
N GLU A 449 5.03 25.24 -21.84
CA GLU A 449 5.85 24.67 -20.77
C GLU A 449 6.82 25.72 -20.20
N ASP A 450 7.42 26.55 -21.06
CA ASP A 450 8.32 27.63 -20.66
C ASP A 450 7.56 28.71 -19.87
N TYR A 451 6.31 29.01 -20.25
CA TYR A 451 5.46 29.95 -19.52
C TYR A 451 5.20 29.47 -18.08
N PHE A 452 4.77 28.21 -17.91
CA PHE A 452 4.52 27.68 -16.56
C PHE A 452 5.80 27.62 -15.74
N THR A 453 6.90 27.15 -16.34
CA THR A 453 8.21 27.08 -15.69
C THR A 453 8.70 28.47 -15.27
N GLY A 454 8.61 29.45 -16.16
CA GLY A 454 8.95 30.84 -15.88
C GLY A 454 8.08 31.44 -14.78
N LEU A 455 6.78 31.12 -14.77
CA LEU A 455 5.87 31.53 -13.70
C LEU A 455 6.29 30.97 -12.34
N VAL A 456 6.66 29.68 -12.27
CA VAL A 456 7.15 29.06 -11.03
C VAL A 456 8.48 29.67 -10.60
N LYS A 457 9.48 29.71 -11.48
CA LYS A 457 10.82 30.25 -11.19
C LYS A 457 10.81 31.73 -10.79
N LYS A 458 9.83 32.50 -11.26
CA LYS A 458 9.65 33.90 -10.84
C LYS A 458 9.19 34.03 -9.38
N ASN A 459 8.51 33.03 -8.85
CA ASN A 459 7.81 33.10 -7.57
C ASN A 459 8.35 32.15 -6.49
N ILE A 460 9.14 31.14 -6.87
CA ILE A 460 9.80 30.20 -5.96
C ILE A 460 11.30 30.32 -6.20
N ALA A 461 12.06 30.57 -5.13
CA ALA A 461 13.52 30.59 -5.21
C ALA A 461 14.07 29.19 -5.52
N ASP A 462 15.16 29.10 -6.27
CA ASP A 462 15.71 27.82 -6.72
C ASP A 462 16.08 26.89 -5.55
N ASP A 463 16.54 27.44 -4.41
CA ASP A 463 16.85 26.68 -3.19
C ASP A 463 15.61 26.16 -2.45
N LYS A 464 14.41 26.61 -2.84
CA LYS A 464 13.11 26.14 -2.36
C LYS A 464 12.46 25.11 -3.26
N ILE A 465 13.15 24.68 -4.31
CA ILE A 465 12.69 23.63 -5.22
C ILE A 465 13.54 22.38 -4.99
N PHE A 466 12.89 21.28 -4.64
CA PHE A 466 13.54 19.97 -4.56
C PHE A 466 13.20 19.15 -5.82
N SER A 467 14.22 18.69 -6.53
CA SER A 467 14.03 17.79 -7.66
C SER A 467 14.32 16.34 -7.30
N ILE A 468 13.49 15.44 -7.83
CA ILE A 468 13.71 14.00 -7.84
C ILE A 468 14.18 13.63 -9.25
N GLU A 469 15.38 13.08 -9.39
CA GLU A 469 15.93 12.73 -10.71
C GLU A 469 15.11 11.63 -11.42
N ARG A 470 14.77 11.87 -12.70
CA ARG A 470 14.17 10.95 -13.68
C ARG A 470 15.22 10.55 -14.72
N ARG A 471 14.91 9.60 -15.59
CA ARG A 471 15.47 9.57 -16.95
C ARG A 471 14.67 10.48 -17.90
N SER A 472 15.32 11.28 -18.75
CA SER A 472 14.64 11.84 -19.93
C SER A 472 14.89 11.05 -21.23
N VAL A 473 13.92 11.16 -22.12
CA VAL A 473 14.06 11.05 -23.58
C VAL A 473 14.66 12.40 -24.03
N PRO A 474 15.48 12.50 -25.11
CA PRO A 474 16.18 13.74 -25.46
C PRO A 474 15.24 14.96 -25.43
N GLY A 475 15.50 15.88 -24.51
CA GLY A 475 14.69 17.09 -24.23
C GLY A 475 15.54 18.11 -23.46
N LYS A 476 15.13 19.38 -23.46
CA LYS A 476 15.91 20.48 -22.89
C LYS A 476 16.02 20.35 -21.36
N SER A 477 17.17 20.74 -20.79
CA SER A 477 17.51 20.58 -19.38
C SER A 477 16.84 21.58 -18.43
N ASP A 478 15.97 22.45 -18.93
CA ASP A 478 15.34 23.56 -18.18
C ASP A 478 13.82 23.37 -17.98
N GLU A 479 13.21 22.32 -18.53
CA GLU A 479 11.80 22.00 -18.39
C GLU A 479 11.49 21.31 -17.05
N LEU A 480 10.47 21.79 -16.32
CA LEU A 480 9.92 21.05 -15.19
C LEU A 480 9.19 19.81 -15.72
N GLY A 481 9.81 18.64 -15.60
CA GLY A 481 9.49 17.40 -16.32
C GLY A 481 8.15 16.72 -16.02
N PHE A 482 7.21 17.39 -15.35
CA PHE A 482 5.93 16.82 -14.94
C PHE A 482 4.77 17.11 -15.90
N TYR A 483 4.98 17.91 -16.95
CA TYR A 483 3.93 18.30 -17.90
C TYR A 483 4.37 18.14 -19.35
N ARG A 484 4.12 16.97 -19.93
CA ARG A 484 4.20 16.79 -21.39
C ARG A 484 2.85 17.09 -21.99
N ILE A 485 2.72 18.23 -22.64
CA ILE A 485 1.51 18.50 -23.40
C ILE A 485 1.48 17.54 -24.59
N PRO A 486 0.36 16.84 -24.85
CA PRO A 486 0.28 15.94 -25.98
C PRO A 486 0.67 16.68 -27.27
N PRO A 487 1.54 16.09 -28.11
CA PRO A 487 1.97 16.71 -29.36
C PRO A 487 0.76 17.00 -30.24
N GLN A 488 0.85 18.05 -31.07
CA GLN A 488 -0.17 18.33 -32.09
C GLN A 488 -0.40 17.06 -32.91
N LYS A 489 -1.62 16.53 -32.88
CA LYS A 489 -2.05 15.49 -33.81
C LYS A 489 -2.39 16.11 -35.16
#